data_AF-A0AA37P097-F1
#
_entry.id   AF-A0AA37P097-F1
#
_cell.length_a   1.000
_cell.length_b   1.000
_cell.length_c   1.000
_cell.angle_alpha   90.00
_cell.angle_beta   90.00
_cell.angle_gamma   90.00
#
_symmetry.space_group_name_H-M   'P 1'
#
loop_
_entity.id
_entity.type
_entity.pdbx_description
1 polymer ?
#
loop_
_entity_poly.entity_id
_entity_poly.type
_entity_poly.pdbx_seq_one_letter_code
_entity_poly.pdbx_strand_id
1 'polypeptide(L)'
;MLRCISVFFVVFICWACEVDYSFGEKDFKPRVVVNALISPQEPFAVRLHWSRSYSAQSGFTPVGEAEIRLYEDNTEVVRCPADPEGTTQTTFRAVAGRSYRLVVSVPGYGELSARTTIPEAPAARISFAHQKGWYRHFDMTDLTAGVDAKAIWLRGTERDNNGEKDIYAFYTTSVFVDQVNGANDAYESDEKGSTIDFEYFLRVARENLSAAFPLRFSVFGAVENRHTFQIIAASDTYDRYMRSRYKHELNTGESAQENPFIEQITVYSNIDNGIGIFAGYNYYTTPEL
;
A
#
# COMPACT_ATOMS: atom_id res chain seq x y z
N MET A 1 60.22 47.49 14.25
CA MET A 1 59.04 48.28 14.67
C MET A 1 57.95 48.08 13.64
N LEU A 2 57.04 47.13 13.90
CA LEU A 2 55.97 46.76 12.97
C LEU A 2 54.70 47.54 13.32
N ARG A 3 54.07 48.12 12.28
CA ARG A 3 52.85 48.93 12.35
C ARG A 3 51.59 48.07 12.50
N CYS A 4 50.62 48.65 13.22
CA CYS A 4 49.25 48.21 13.45
C CYS A 4 48.47 47.86 12.18
N ILE A 5 47.68 46.78 12.21
CA ILE A 5 46.29 46.74 11.71
C ILE A 5 45.49 45.82 12.64
N SER A 6 44.63 46.41 13.48
CA SER A 6 43.61 45.71 14.25
C SER A 6 42.49 45.25 13.32
N VAL A 7 42.34 43.95 13.10
CA VAL A 7 41.14 43.37 12.48
C VAL A 7 40.16 43.08 13.61
N PHE A 8 39.15 43.94 13.75
CA PHE A 8 38.06 43.79 14.70
C PHE A 8 37.12 42.70 14.17
N PHE A 9 37.28 41.47 14.67
CA PHE A 9 36.42 40.34 14.33
C PHE A 9 35.08 40.53 15.06
N VAL A 10 34.12 41.20 14.40
CA VAL A 10 32.74 41.31 14.89
C VAL A 10 32.09 39.94 14.72
N VAL A 11 32.18 39.11 15.76
CA VAL A 11 31.36 37.90 15.90
C VAL A 11 29.94 38.36 16.19
N PHE A 12 29.13 38.51 15.14
CA PHE A 12 27.68 38.60 15.25
C PHE A 12 27.19 37.26 15.81
N ILE A 13 27.03 37.19 17.13
CA ILE A 13 26.35 36.07 17.79
C ILE A 13 24.87 36.25 17.44
N CYS A 14 24.42 35.60 16.38
CA CYS A 14 23.01 35.44 16.08
C CYS A 14 22.38 34.67 17.25
N TRP A 15 21.77 35.39 18.19
CA TRP A 15 20.76 34.84 19.10
C TRP A 15 19.58 34.40 18.25
N ALA A 16 19.63 33.15 17.76
CA ALA A 16 18.45 32.43 17.35
C ALA A 16 17.65 32.16 18.62
N CYS A 17 16.72 33.06 18.93
CA CYS A 17 15.70 32.82 19.93
C CYS A 17 14.76 31.79 19.30
N GLU A 18 15.07 30.51 19.45
CA GLU A 18 14.13 29.45 19.14
C GLU A 18 12.98 29.58 20.14
N VAL A 19 11.81 29.93 19.63
CA VAL A 19 10.59 29.86 20.42
C VAL A 19 10.26 28.38 20.50
N ASP A 20 10.62 27.75 21.61
CA ASP A 20 10.16 26.41 21.96
C ASP A 20 8.63 26.43 22.02
N TYR A 21 8.00 26.03 20.92
CA TYR A 21 6.59 25.67 20.93
C TYR A 21 6.48 24.40 21.76
N SER A 22 6.29 24.57 23.07
CA SER A 22 5.78 23.49 23.91
C SER A 22 4.34 23.24 23.48
N PHE A 23 4.16 22.31 22.54
CA PHE A 23 2.89 21.62 22.40
C PHE A 23 2.69 20.89 23.72
N GLY A 24 2.05 21.56 24.70
CA GLY A 24 1.69 20.95 25.97
C GLY A 24 1.10 19.58 25.66
N GLU A 25 1.62 18.54 26.32
CA GLU A 25 1.27 17.14 26.05
C GLU A 25 -0.25 17.02 25.96
N LYS A 26 -0.79 17.00 24.74
CA LYS A 26 -2.16 16.56 24.53
C LYS A 26 -2.13 15.10 24.92
N ASP A 27 -2.78 14.75 26.03
CA ASP A 27 -2.93 13.38 26.53
C ASP A 27 -3.11 12.41 25.36
N PHE A 28 -2.02 11.79 24.93
CA PHE A 28 -2.05 10.85 23.84
C PHE A 28 -2.72 9.59 24.37
N LYS A 29 -3.95 9.33 23.92
CA LYS A 29 -4.67 8.11 24.26
C LYS A 29 -4.35 7.04 23.20
N PRO A 30 -3.58 6.00 23.53
CA PRO A 30 -3.29 4.93 22.58
C PRO A 30 -4.59 4.28 22.10
N ARG A 31 -4.66 4.02 20.80
CA ARG A 31 -5.74 3.30 20.14
C ARG A 31 -5.21 1.97 19.63
N VAL A 32 -6.07 0.96 19.61
CA VAL A 32 -5.73 -0.33 19.01
C VAL A 32 -5.70 -0.18 17.50
N VAL A 33 -4.62 -0.64 16.89
CA VAL A 33 -4.40 -0.72 15.45
C VAL A 33 -4.64 -2.16 15.01
N VAL A 34 -5.58 -2.35 14.09
CA VAL A 34 -5.84 -3.65 13.45
C VAL A 34 -5.33 -3.60 12.02
N ASN A 35 -4.51 -4.57 11.61
CA ASN A 35 -4.16 -4.75 10.20
C ASN A 35 -4.41 -6.21 9.81
N ALA A 36 -5.45 -6.41 9.01
CA ALA A 36 -5.89 -7.71 8.56
C ALA A 36 -6.35 -7.63 7.10
N LEU A 37 -5.64 -8.32 6.23
CA LEU A 37 -6.09 -8.55 4.86
C LEU A 37 -6.58 -9.99 4.76
N ILE A 38 -7.67 -10.19 4.02
CA ILE A 38 -8.29 -11.52 3.87
C ILE A 38 -8.46 -11.86 2.40
N SER A 39 -8.02 -13.05 2.02
CA SER A 39 -8.06 -13.54 0.65
C SER A 39 -8.25 -15.07 0.65
N PRO A 40 -8.88 -15.65 -0.38
CA PRO A 40 -8.95 -17.11 -0.54
C PRO A 40 -7.56 -17.74 -0.77
N GLN A 41 -6.61 -16.97 -1.28
CA GLN A 41 -5.29 -17.46 -1.72
C GLN A 41 -4.34 -17.74 -0.54
N GLU A 42 -4.53 -17.08 0.59
CA GLU A 42 -3.63 -17.16 1.75
C GLU A 42 -4.40 -17.42 3.06
N PRO A 43 -3.77 -18.07 4.06
CA PRO A 43 -4.37 -18.18 5.38
C PRO A 43 -4.59 -16.80 6.01
N PHE A 44 -5.72 -16.63 6.70
CA PHE A 44 -6.07 -15.37 7.33
C PHE A 44 -5.13 -15.04 8.50
N ALA A 45 -4.64 -13.80 8.55
CA ALA A 45 -3.76 -13.29 9.59
C ALA A 45 -4.23 -11.92 10.08
N VAL A 46 -4.01 -11.65 11.38
CA VAL A 46 -4.36 -10.38 12.02
C VAL A 46 -3.15 -9.85 12.77
N ARG A 47 -2.82 -8.57 12.54
CA ARG A 47 -1.78 -7.86 13.29
C ARG A 47 -2.42 -6.84 14.22
N LEU A 48 -2.06 -6.88 15.50
CA LEU A 48 -2.63 -6.02 16.54
C LEU A 48 -1.53 -5.29 17.31
N HIS A 49 -1.57 -3.96 17.27
CA HIS A 49 -0.58 -3.11 17.94
C HIS A 49 -1.24 -1.88 18.58
N TRP A 50 -0.60 -1.31 19.59
CA TRP A 50 -0.96 -0.01 20.12
C TRP A 50 -0.41 1.11 19.23
N SER A 51 -1.24 2.10 18.90
CA SER A 51 -0.77 3.32 18.29
C SER A 51 0.14 4.08 19.27
N ARG A 52 1.10 4.84 18.74
CA ARG A 52 2.02 5.66 19.55
C ARG A 52 2.03 7.11 19.11
N SER A 53 2.51 8.00 19.98
CA SER A 53 2.86 9.37 19.61
C SER A 53 4.05 9.35 18.65
N TYR A 54 4.13 10.36 17.78
CA TYR A 54 5.25 10.57 16.87
C TYR A 54 6.60 10.67 17.61
N SER A 55 6.61 11.22 18.83
CA SER A 55 7.82 11.41 19.65
C SER A 55 8.35 10.13 20.32
N ALA A 56 7.65 8.99 20.20
CA ALA A 56 8.09 7.74 20.81
C ALA A 56 9.35 7.18 20.12
N GLN A 57 10.35 6.77 20.90
CA GLN A 57 11.64 6.28 20.39
C GLN A 57 11.68 4.75 20.12
N SER A 58 10.74 3.97 20.67
CA SER A 58 10.70 2.50 20.54
C SER A 58 9.68 2.01 19.50
N GLY A 59 9.81 0.75 19.07
CA GLY A 59 8.86 0.10 18.14
C GLY A 59 7.42 0.03 18.67
N PHE A 60 6.49 -0.40 17.82
CA PHE A 60 5.08 -0.55 18.20
C PHE A 60 4.88 -1.71 19.18
N THR A 61 4.08 -1.50 20.22
CA THR A 61 3.79 -2.53 21.23
C THR A 61 2.64 -3.42 20.76
N PRO A 62 2.79 -4.76 20.75
CA PRO A 62 1.69 -5.69 20.46
C PRO A 62 0.50 -5.59 21.43
N VAL A 63 -0.68 -6.00 20.97
CA VAL A 63 -1.86 -6.22 21.83
C VAL A 63 -2.05 -7.73 22.04
N GLY A 64 -1.37 -8.30 23.04
CA GLY A 64 -1.34 -9.75 23.25
C GLY A 64 -2.54 -10.35 23.98
N GLU A 65 -3.35 -9.56 24.68
CA GLU A 65 -4.45 -10.07 25.52
C GLU A 65 -5.82 -10.06 24.80
N ALA A 66 -5.84 -9.84 23.49
CA ALA A 66 -7.09 -9.71 22.74
C ALA A 66 -7.70 -11.08 22.36
N GLU A 67 -9.02 -11.13 22.21
CA GLU A 67 -9.72 -12.24 21.55
C GLU A 67 -10.13 -11.82 20.14
N ILE A 68 -9.79 -12.63 19.15
CA ILE A 68 -10.10 -12.41 17.73
C ILE A 68 -11.23 -13.33 17.32
N ARG A 69 -12.29 -12.78 16.75
CA ARG A 69 -13.43 -13.51 16.18
C ARG A 69 -13.69 -13.08 14.74
N LEU A 70 -13.85 -14.04 13.84
CA LEU A 70 -14.21 -13.79 12.44
C LEU A 70 -15.58 -14.43 12.16
N TYR A 71 -16.46 -13.67 11.53
CA TYR A 71 -17.78 -14.13 11.10
C TYR A 71 -17.89 -14.12 9.58
N GLU A 72 -18.35 -15.21 8.98
CA GLU A 72 -18.76 -15.32 7.59
C GLU A 72 -20.29 -15.31 7.53
N ASP A 73 -20.90 -14.32 6.86
CA ASP A 73 -22.38 -14.19 6.75
C ASP A 73 -23.14 -14.37 8.09
N ASN A 74 -22.54 -13.92 9.20
CA ASN A 74 -22.99 -14.03 10.61
C ASN A 74 -22.69 -15.34 11.35
N THR A 75 -22.12 -16.35 10.70
CA THR A 75 -21.63 -17.56 11.36
C THR A 75 -20.18 -17.35 11.82
N GLU A 76 -19.88 -17.65 13.07
CA GLU A 76 -18.50 -17.59 13.59
C GLU A 76 -17.67 -18.71 12.94
N VAL A 77 -16.57 -18.33 12.28
CA VAL A 77 -15.67 -19.25 11.56
C VAL A 77 -14.26 -19.29 12.16
N VAL A 78 -13.87 -18.26 12.90
CA VAL A 78 -12.61 -18.22 13.66
C VAL A 78 -12.88 -17.65 15.04
N ARG A 79 -12.27 -18.27 16.05
CA ARG A 79 -12.13 -17.73 17.41
C ARG A 79 -10.78 -18.14 17.97
N CYS A 80 -9.90 -17.19 18.24
CA CYS A 80 -8.58 -17.44 18.80
C CYS A 80 -8.10 -16.29 19.69
N PRO A 81 -7.20 -16.56 20.66
CA PRO A 81 -6.48 -15.50 21.34
C PRO A 81 -5.49 -14.83 20.38
N ALA A 82 -5.22 -13.55 20.62
CA ALA A 82 -4.16 -12.83 19.92
C ALA A 82 -2.79 -13.37 20.33
N ASP A 83 -1.90 -13.38 19.37
CA ASP A 83 -0.50 -13.72 19.53
C ASP A 83 0.26 -12.57 20.25
N PRO A 84 0.97 -12.83 21.36
CA PRO A 84 1.70 -11.81 22.13
C PRO A 84 2.78 -11.08 21.34
N GLU A 85 3.31 -11.67 20.27
CA GLU A 85 4.28 -11.08 19.36
C GLU A 85 3.61 -10.15 18.32
N GLY A 86 2.29 -10.05 18.33
CA GLY A 86 1.50 -9.04 17.61
C GLY A 86 1.00 -9.48 16.24
N THR A 87 1.32 -10.69 15.79
CA THR A 87 0.84 -11.26 14.52
C THR A 87 0.21 -12.62 14.75
N THR A 88 -1.11 -12.68 14.71
CA THR A 88 -1.87 -13.93 14.88
C THR A 88 -2.10 -14.59 13.53
N GLN A 89 -1.49 -15.74 13.32
CA GLN A 89 -1.70 -16.58 12.13
C GLN A 89 -2.82 -17.58 12.39
N THR A 90 -3.73 -17.75 11.42
CA THR A 90 -4.80 -18.75 11.49
C THR A 90 -4.66 -19.75 10.33
N THR A 91 -5.38 -20.86 10.40
CA THR A 91 -5.49 -21.81 9.29
C THR A 91 -6.70 -21.54 8.40
N PHE A 92 -7.51 -20.54 8.74
CA PHE A 92 -8.75 -20.24 8.01
C PHE A 92 -8.44 -19.71 6.61
N ARG A 93 -9.15 -20.25 5.63
CA ARG A 93 -9.15 -19.76 4.25
C ARG A 93 -10.52 -19.26 3.90
N ALA A 94 -10.55 -18.02 3.42
CA ALA A 94 -11.79 -17.38 3.07
C ALA A 94 -12.32 -17.84 1.71
N VAL A 95 -13.58 -17.56 1.45
CA VAL A 95 -14.29 -17.94 0.23
C VAL A 95 -14.60 -16.69 -0.58
N ALA A 96 -14.39 -16.76 -1.89
CA ALA A 96 -14.74 -15.69 -2.81
C ALA A 96 -16.24 -15.40 -2.79
N GLY A 97 -16.62 -14.14 -3.02
CA GLY A 97 -18.01 -13.68 -3.03
C GLY A 97 -18.66 -13.56 -1.64
N ARG A 98 -17.94 -13.87 -0.55
CA ARG A 98 -18.48 -13.81 0.81
C ARG A 98 -18.19 -12.51 1.54
N SER A 99 -19.05 -12.22 2.51
CA SER A 99 -18.91 -11.09 3.43
C SER A 99 -18.37 -11.55 4.77
N TYR A 100 -17.40 -10.80 5.29
CA TYR A 100 -16.76 -11.08 6.56
C TYR A 100 -16.89 -9.92 7.53
N ARG A 101 -17.03 -10.26 8.81
CA ARG A 101 -16.99 -9.32 9.92
C ARG A 101 -15.92 -9.77 10.91
N LEU A 102 -14.92 -8.91 11.12
CA LEU A 102 -13.90 -9.08 12.14
C LEU A 102 -14.38 -8.42 13.44
N VAL A 103 -14.16 -9.10 14.56
CA VAL A 103 -14.35 -8.55 15.91
C VAL A 103 -13.10 -8.83 16.73
N VAL A 104 -12.59 -7.80 17.39
CA VAL A 104 -11.44 -7.90 18.30
C VAL A 104 -11.85 -7.37 19.66
N SER A 105 -11.82 -8.22 20.68
CA SER A 105 -12.14 -7.84 22.06
C SER A 105 -10.87 -7.65 22.86
N VAL A 106 -10.63 -6.44 23.37
CA VAL A 106 -9.43 -6.11 24.15
C VAL A 106 -9.83 -5.79 25.59
N PRO A 107 -9.36 -6.55 26.59
CA PRO A 107 -9.63 -6.29 28.00
C PRO A 107 -9.26 -4.84 28.39
N GLY A 108 -10.18 -4.14 29.06
CA GLY A 108 -9.97 -2.75 29.50
C GLY A 108 -10.08 -1.67 28.41
N TYR A 109 -10.11 -2.04 27.13
CA TYR A 109 -10.26 -1.10 26.00
C TYR A 109 -11.65 -1.18 25.35
N GLY A 110 -12.17 -2.40 25.15
CA GLY A 110 -13.48 -2.64 24.54
C GLY A 110 -13.42 -3.49 23.28
N GLU A 111 -14.54 -3.52 22.56
CA GLU A 111 -14.69 -4.28 21.32
C GLU A 111 -14.43 -3.39 20.11
N LEU A 112 -13.69 -3.91 19.13
CA LEU A 112 -13.47 -3.32 17.82
C LEU A 112 -14.13 -4.18 16.77
N SER A 113 -14.63 -3.56 15.69
CA SER A 113 -15.25 -4.32 14.61
C SER A 113 -15.01 -3.71 13.24
N ALA A 114 -15.02 -4.54 12.21
CA ALA A 114 -14.92 -4.10 10.82
C ALA A 114 -15.55 -5.12 9.88
N ARG A 115 -15.89 -4.69 8.66
CA ARG A 115 -16.49 -5.55 7.64
C ARG A 115 -15.83 -5.36 6.29
N THR A 116 -15.79 -6.43 5.51
CA THR A 116 -15.36 -6.42 4.11
C THR A 116 -16.07 -7.51 3.33
N THR A 117 -16.05 -7.40 2.00
CA THR A 117 -16.36 -8.49 1.07
C THR A 117 -15.08 -9.00 0.41
N ILE A 118 -15.12 -10.22 -0.11
CA ILE A 118 -14.05 -10.78 -0.93
C ILE A 118 -14.53 -10.87 -2.37
N PRO A 119 -13.90 -10.18 -3.32
CA PRO A 119 -14.24 -10.30 -4.74
C PRO A 119 -13.94 -11.70 -5.30
N GLU A 120 -14.60 -12.03 -6.41
CA GLU A 120 -14.18 -13.15 -7.25
C GLU A 120 -12.75 -12.94 -7.77
N ALA A 121 -12.04 -14.05 -8.00
CA ALA A 121 -10.70 -13.97 -8.56
C ALA A 121 -10.76 -13.31 -9.96
N PRO A 122 -9.89 -12.33 -10.25
CA PRO A 122 -9.82 -11.80 -11.59
C PRO A 122 -9.17 -12.84 -12.52
N ALA A 123 -9.40 -12.72 -13.82
CA ALA A 123 -8.58 -13.40 -14.81
C ALA A 123 -8.20 -12.40 -15.90
N ALA A 124 -6.99 -12.52 -16.44
CA ALA A 124 -6.59 -11.81 -17.64
C ALA A 124 -5.47 -12.60 -18.32
N ARG A 125 -5.30 -12.37 -19.62
CA ARG A 125 -4.18 -12.89 -20.39
C ARG A 125 -3.14 -11.79 -20.53
N ILE A 126 -1.96 -12.01 -19.95
CA ILE A 126 -0.78 -11.16 -20.17
C ILE A 126 0.18 -11.89 -21.08
N SER A 127 0.66 -11.20 -22.12
CA SER A 127 1.66 -11.73 -23.05
C SER A 127 2.72 -10.70 -23.36
N PHE A 128 3.96 -11.15 -23.49
CA PHE A 128 5.05 -10.35 -24.01
C PHE A 128 4.73 -9.89 -25.43
N ALA A 129 4.86 -8.58 -25.68
CA ALA A 129 4.63 -7.96 -26.97
C ALA A 129 5.95 -7.77 -27.73
N HIS A 130 6.88 -7.01 -27.16
CA HIS A 130 8.21 -6.78 -27.74
C HIS A 130 9.16 -6.16 -26.70
N GLN A 131 10.43 -6.02 -27.07
CA GLN A 131 11.42 -5.29 -26.29
C GLN A 131 11.93 -4.09 -27.09
N LYS A 132 12.17 -2.98 -26.40
CA LYS A 132 12.82 -1.78 -26.93
C LYS A 132 13.76 -1.22 -25.88
N GLY A 133 15.06 -1.16 -26.21
CA GLY A 133 16.10 -0.86 -25.24
C GLY A 133 16.07 -1.83 -24.06
N TRP A 134 16.03 -1.28 -22.84
CA TRP A 134 15.90 -2.04 -21.58
C TRP A 134 14.45 -2.21 -21.11
N TYR A 135 13.46 -1.98 -21.97
CA TYR A 135 12.04 -2.04 -21.61
C TYR A 135 11.34 -3.19 -22.32
N ARG A 136 10.62 -3.99 -21.53
CA ARG A 136 9.82 -5.12 -21.99
C ARG A 136 8.35 -4.69 -21.98
N HIS A 137 7.71 -4.82 -23.13
CA HIS A 137 6.33 -4.41 -23.34
C HIS A 137 5.42 -5.63 -23.28
N PHE A 138 4.28 -5.47 -22.64
CA PHE A 138 3.27 -6.50 -22.41
C PHE A 138 1.90 -5.99 -22.79
N ASP A 139 1.06 -6.91 -23.29
CA ASP A 139 -0.35 -6.67 -23.53
C ASP A 139 -1.17 -7.48 -22.54
N MET A 140 -2.05 -6.81 -21.80
CA MET A 140 -3.05 -7.41 -20.92
C MET A 140 -4.42 -7.35 -21.59
N THR A 141 -4.98 -8.54 -21.85
CA THR A 141 -6.20 -8.77 -22.63
C THR A 141 -7.15 -9.70 -21.86
N ASP A 142 -8.38 -9.86 -22.35
CA ASP A 142 -9.37 -10.80 -21.79
C ASP A 142 -9.61 -10.64 -20.29
N LEU A 143 -9.58 -9.40 -19.78
CA LEU A 143 -9.82 -9.13 -18.37
C LEU A 143 -11.25 -9.50 -17.98
N THR A 144 -11.39 -10.37 -16.98
CA THR A 144 -12.61 -10.63 -16.24
C THR A 144 -12.42 -10.23 -14.78
N ALA A 145 -13.44 -9.58 -14.22
CA ALA A 145 -13.45 -9.13 -12.84
C ALA A 145 -14.86 -9.29 -12.28
N GLY A 146 -14.97 -9.78 -11.05
CA GLY A 146 -16.24 -9.88 -10.33
C GLY A 146 -16.92 -8.53 -10.20
N VAL A 147 -18.25 -8.52 -10.12
CA VAL A 147 -19.05 -7.28 -9.99
C VAL A 147 -18.73 -6.48 -8.74
N ASP A 148 -18.25 -7.15 -7.69
CA ASP A 148 -17.90 -6.55 -6.40
C ASP A 148 -16.48 -5.98 -6.36
N ALA A 149 -15.65 -6.22 -7.39
CA ALA A 149 -14.33 -5.62 -7.49
C ALA A 149 -14.45 -4.12 -7.80
N LYS A 150 -13.95 -3.26 -6.90
CA LYS A 150 -13.97 -1.80 -7.06
C LYS A 150 -12.83 -1.26 -7.92
N ALA A 151 -11.75 -2.00 -8.00
CA ALA A 151 -10.64 -1.71 -8.89
C ALA A 151 -9.88 -2.99 -9.22
N ILE A 152 -9.16 -2.94 -10.34
CA ILE A 152 -8.12 -3.91 -10.66
C ILE A 152 -6.77 -3.24 -10.42
N TRP A 153 -5.93 -3.91 -9.65
CA TRP A 153 -4.55 -3.52 -9.43
C TRP A 153 -3.64 -4.54 -10.11
N LEU A 154 -2.58 -4.07 -10.74
CA LEU A 154 -1.53 -4.87 -11.34
C LEU A 154 -0.25 -4.60 -10.58
N ARG A 155 0.38 -5.64 -10.06
CA ARG A 155 1.74 -5.63 -9.52
C ARG A 155 2.57 -6.67 -10.25
N GLY A 156 3.88 -6.64 -10.08
CA GLY A 156 4.71 -7.69 -10.67
C GLY A 156 6.04 -7.84 -9.94
N THR A 157 6.63 -9.01 -10.13
CA THR A 157 7.98 -9.34 -9.74
C THR A 157 8.79 -9.67 -10.99
N GLU A 158 10.08 -9.34 -10.94
CA GLU A 158 11.04 -9.80 -11.91
C GLU A 158 12.07 -10.71 -11.24
N ARG A 159 12.50 -11.73 -11.97
CA ARG A 159 13.58 -12.62 -11.56
C ARG A 159 14.74 -12.51 -12.53
N ASP A 160 15.89 -12.16 -11.99
CA ASP A 160 17.18 -12.13 -12.69
C ASP A 160 18.18 -13.08 -11.99
N ASN A 161 19.46 -13.01 -12.36
CA ASN A 161 20.50 -13.86 -11.76
C ASN A 161 20.79 -13.56 -10.28
N ASN A 162 20.37 -12.39 -9.77
CA ASN A 162 20.57 -11.96 -8.39
C ASN A 162 19.37 -12.31 -7.50
N GLY A 163 18.28 -12.80 -8.07
CA GLY A 163 17.10 -13.25 -7.34
C GLY A 163 15.81 -12.65 -7.87
N GLU A 164 14.76 -12.75 -7.07
CA GLU A 164 13.45 -12.17 -7.36
C GLU A 164 13.30 -10.85 -6.61
N LYS A 165 12.79 -9.84 -7.31
CA LYS A 165 12.53 -8.49 -6.78
C LYS A 165 11.21 -7.96 -7.31
N ASP A 166 10.61 -7.03 -6.57
CA ASP A 166 9.43 -6.31 -7.04
C ASP A 166 9.78 -5.41 -8.23
N ILE A 167 8.87 -5.32 -9.19
CA ILE A 167 8.97 -4.35 -10.28
C ILE A 167 8.72 -2.96 -9.71
N TYR A 168 9.73 -2.08 -9.83
CA TYR A 168 9.67 -0.73 -9.29
C TYR A 168 8.80 0.21 -10.11
N ALA A 169 8.78 0.09 -11.44
CA ALA A 169 8.09 1.03 -12.31
C ALA A 169 7.36 0.33 -13.46
N PHE A 170 6.15 0.82 -13.73
CA PHE A 170 5.32 0.47 -14.88
C PHE A 170 5.14 1.70 -15.77
N TYR A 171 5.00 1.48 -17.07
CA TYR A 171 4.84 2.57 -18.04
C TYR A 171 3.66 2.28 -18.95
N THR A 172 2.74 3.23 -19.10
CA THR A 172 1.58 3.08 -20.00
C THR A 172 1.02 4.44 -20.42
N THR A 173 0.50 4.53 -21.65
CA THR A 173 -0.20 5.72 -22.16
C THR A 173 -1.68 5.75 -21.81
N SER A 174 -2.19 4.74 -21.10
CA SER A 174 -3.60 4.65 -20.75
C SER A 174 -3.99 5.75 -19.76
N VAL A 175 -4.81 6.70 -20.23
CA VAL A 175 -5.37 7.79 -19.42
C VAL A 175 -6.36 7.30 -18.35
N PHE A 176 -6.73 6.03 -18.41
CA PHE A 176 -7.68 5.40 -17.49
C PHE A 176 -7.02 4.75 -16.27
N VAL A 177 -5.68 4.68 -16.27
CA VAL A 177 -4.88 4.29 -15.10
C VAL A 177 -4.84 5.46 -14.11
N ASP A 178 -5.12 5.15 -12.84
CA ASP A 178 -5.08 6.12 -11.74
C ASP A 178 -3.68 6.72 -11.60
N GLN A 179 -3.61 8.04 -11.48
CA GLN A 179 -2.36 8.80 -11.39
C GLN A 179 -1.83 8.90 -9.94
N VAL A 180 -2.41 8.19 -8.98
CA VAL A 180 -2.01 8.24 -7.55
C VAL A 180 -0.52 7.99 -7.32
N ASN A 181 0.10 7.20 -8.19
CA ASN A 181 1.51 6.82 -8.15
C ASN A 181 2.23 7.16 -9.47
N GLY A 182 1.63 8.03 -10.29
CA GLY A 182 2.18 8.45 -11.58
C GLY A 182 3.02 9.72 -11.44
N ALA A 183 4.23 9.72 -11.98
CA ALA A 183 5.05 10.92 -12.13
C ALA A 183 5.42 11.12 -13.61
N ASN A 184 5.74 12.36 -13.97
CA ASN A 184 6.18 12.65 -15.33
C ASN A 184 7.67 12.31 -15.45
N ASP A 185 7.98 11.37 -16.32
CA ASP A 185 9.33 10.98 -16.68
C ASP A 185 9.44 10.82 -18.20
N ALA A 186 9.99 11.85 -18.84
CA ALA A 186 10.21 11.86 -20.29
C ALA A 186 11.51 11.15 -20.70
N TYR A 187 12.39 10.79 -19.75
CA TYR A 187 13.64 10.10 -20.05
C TYR A 187 13.35 8.76 -20.71
N GLU A 188 13.98 8.48 -21.86
CA GLU A 188 13.77 7.24 -22.63
C GLU A 188 12.28 6.94 -22.94
N SER A 189 11.42 7.97 -22.98
CA SER A 189 9.97 7.80 -23.20
C SER A 189 9.63 7.08 -24.51
N ASP A 190 10.47 7.22 -25.54
CA ASP A 190 10.35 6.46 -26.79
C ASP A 190 10.57 4.95 -26.59
N GLU A 191 11.46 4.54 -25.67
CA GLU A 191 11.74 3.13 -25.34
C GLU A 191 10.70 2.56 -24.37
N LYS A 192 10.37 3.31 -23.32
CA LYS A 192 9.33 3.01 -22.33
C LYS A 192 7.95 2.93 -22.97
N GLY A 193 7.71 3.72 -24.01
CA GLY A 193 6.40 3.90 -24.63
C GLY A 193 5.46 4.79 -23.81
N SER A 194 5.98 5.58 -22.86
CA SER A 194 5.20 6.47 -21.99
C SER A 194 6.08 7.63 -21.51
N THR A 195 5.48 8.78 -21.23
CA THR A 195 6.11 9.90 -20.49
C THR A 195 5.73 9.89 -19.01
N ILE A 196 5.02 8.87 -18.56
CA ILE A 196 4.58 8.70 -17.18
C ILE A 196 5.12 7.37 -16.67
N ASP A 197 5.78 7.40 -15.53
CA ASP A 197 6.17 6.25 -14.74
C ASP A 197 5.21 6.07 -13.56
N PHE A 198 4.80 4.83 -13.33
CA PHE A 198 3.92 4.45 -12.23
C PHE A 198 4.67 3.55 -11.27
N GLU A 199 4.91 4.03 -10.07
CA GLU A 199 5.70 3.30 -9.08
C GLU A 199 4.93 2.09 -8.49
N TYR A 200 5.53 0.91 -8.55
CA TYR A 200 5.11 -0.37 -7.97
C TYR A 200 3.81 -1.02 -8.48
N PHE A 201 2.87 -0.27 -9.07
CA PHE A 201 1.60 -0.82 -9.53
C PHE A 201 0.92 -0.01 -10.63
N LEU A 202 -0.04 -0.64 -11.33
CA LEU A 202 -1.06 0.06 -12.11
C LEU A 202 -2.43 -0.19 -11.48
N ARG A 203 -3.23 0.86 -11.29
CA ARG A 203 -4.61 0.75 -10.79
C ARG A 203 -5.59 1.24 -11.84
N VAL A 204 -6.63 0.46 -12.13
CA VAL A 204 -7.77 0.90 -12.94
C VAL A 204 -9.06 0.75 -12.13
N ALA A 205 -9.79 1.85 -11.96
CA ALA A 205 -11.08 1.87 -11.28
C ALA A 205 -12.15 1.07 -12.07
N ARG A 206 -13.14 0.50 -11.37
CA ARG A 206 -14.15 -0.39 -11.98
C ARG A 206 -14.88 0.25 -13.16
N GLU A 207 -15.22 1.53 -13.02
CA GLU A 207 -15.89 2.36 -14.03
C GLU A 207 -15.08 2.52 -15.31
N ASN A 208 -13.76 2.40 -15.23
CA ASN A 208 -12.83 2.63 -16.34
C ASN A 208 -12.36 1.33 -17.01
N LEU A 209 -12.68 0.14 -16.49
CA LEU A 209 -12.16 -1.13 -17.02
C LEU A 209 -12.51 -1.32 -18.51
N SER A 210 -13.72 -0.98 -18.94
CA SER A 210 -14.11 -1.14 -20.35
C SER A 210 -13.34 -0.25 -21.31
N ALA A 211 -12.86 0.90 -20.83
CA ALA A 211 -12.11 1.86 -21.64
C ALA A 211 -10.60 1.66 -21.54
N ALA A 212 -10.11 1.08 -20.44
CA ALA A 212 -8.70 0.84 -20.20
C ALA A 212 -8.14 -0.42 -20.88
N PHE A 213 -8.98 -1.43 -21.14
CA PHE A 213 -8.56 -2.73 -21.68
C PHE A 213 -8.95 -2.89 -23.15
N PRO A 214 -8.08 -3.44 -24.02
CA PRO A 214 -6.76 -4.03 -23.72
C PRO A 214 -5.73 -2.99 -23.27
N LEU A 215 -4.93 -3.35 -22.26
CA LEU A 215 -3.96 -2.47 -21.64
C LEU A 215 -2.55 -2.87 -22.09
N ARG A 216 -1.87 -1.96 -22.79
CA ARG A 216 -0.43 -2.08 -23.04
C ARG A 216 0.33 -1.38 -21.93
N PHE A 217 1.32 -2.07 -21.38
CA PHE A 217 2.25 -1.50 -20.42
C PHE A 217 3.65 -2.02 -20.67
N SER A 218 4.66 -1.35 -20.13
CA SER A 218 6.03 -1.84 -20.12
C SER A 218 6.64 -1.76 -18.73
N VAL A 219 7.73 -2.48 -18.54
CA VAL A 219 8.54 -2.50 -17.32
C VAL A 219 10.01 -2.51 -17.73
N PHE A 220 10.87 -2.03 -16.84
CA PHE A 220 12.32 -2.16 -17.03
C PHE A 220 12.72 -3.63 -16.86
N GLY A 221 13.55 -4.16 -17.75
CA GLY A 221 14.05 -5.53 -17.66
C GLY A 221 14.88 -5.95 -18.87
N ALA A 222 15.94 -6.72 -18.60
CA ALA A 222 16.78 -7.32 -19.64
C ALA A 222 16.05 -8.48 -20.37
N VAL A 223 16.60 -8.96 -21.49
CA VAL A 223 15.96 -10.01 -22.31
C VAL A 223 15.72 -11.28 -21.50
N GLU A 224 16.66 -11.61 -20.63
CA GLU A 224 16.71 -12.77 -19.76
C GLU A 224 15.83 -12.67 -18.51
N ASN A 225 15.34 -11.46 -18.18
CA ASN A 225 14.51 -11.26 -17.01
C ASN A 225 13.16 -11.94 -17.22
N ARG A 226 12.77 -12.72 -16.23
CA ARG A 226 11.50 -13.42 -16.16
C ARG A 226 10.53 -12.57 -15.35
N HIS A 227 9.30 -12.43 -15.83
CA HIS A 227 8.32 -11.57 -15.16
C HIS A 227 7.10 -12.35 -14.73
N THR A 228 6.63 -12.06 -13.53
CA THR A 228 5.38 -12.58 -13.00
C THR A 228 4.51 -11.41 -12.61
N PHE A 229 3.25 -11.42 -13.03
CA PHE A 229 2.31 -10.35 -12.73
C PHE A 229 1.18 -10.86 -11.85
N GLN A 230 0.83 -10.09 -10.84
CA GLN A 230 -0.31 -10.33 -9.97
C GLN A 230 -1.41 -9.33 -10.29
N ILE A 231 -2.54 -9.85 -10.74
CA ILE A 231 -3.76 -9.09 -11.02
C ILE A 231 -4.66 -9.25 -9.79
N ILE A 232 -4.97 -8.14 -9.12
CA ILE A 232 -5.69 -8.10 -7.85
C ILE A 232 -7.06 -7.49 -8.08
N ALA A 233 -8.11 -8.22 -7.72
CA ALA A 233 -9.46 -7.70 -7.56
C ALA A 233 -9.63 -7.16 -6.15
N ALA A 234 -9.79 -5.84 -6.03
CA ALA A 234 -9.89 -5.14 -4.76
C ALA A 234 -11.35 -4.98 -4.32
N SER A 235 -11.65 -5.28 -3.05
CA SER A 235 -12.88 -4.77 -2.41
C SER A 235 -12.83 -3.24 -2.25
N ASP A 236 -13.97 -2.63 -1.91
CA ASP A 236 -14.02 -1.19 -1.58
C ASP A 236 -13.04 -0.80 -0.48
N THR A 237 -13.02 -1.58 0.60
CA THR A 237 -12.14 -1.35 1.74
C THR A 237 -10.68 -1.52 1.38
N TYR A 238 -10.33 -2.51 0.54
CA TYR A 238 -8.96 -2.71 0.08
C TYR A 238 -8.50 -1.54 -0.79
N ASP A 239 -9.29 -1.18 -1.79
CA ASP A 239 -8.95 -0.14 -2.75
C ASP A 239 -8.73 1.22 -2.07
N ARG A 240 -9.66 1.63 -1.19
CA ARG A 240 -9.57 2.89 -0.44
C ARG A 240 -8.38 2.90 0.50
N TYR A 241 -8.11 1.78 1.19
CA TYR A 241 -6.97 1.66 2.08
C TYR A 241 -5.64 1.75 1.32
N MET A 242 -5.43 0.91 0.31
CA MET A 242 -4.16 0.85 -0.40
C MET A 242 -3.86 2.17 -1.13
N ARG A 243 -4.87 2.78 -1.75
CA ARG A 243 -4.74 4.08 -2.43
C ARG A 243 -4.38 5.21 -1.45
N SER A 244 -5.07 5.31 -0.31
CA SER A 244 -4.78 6.35 0.69
C SER A 244 -3.47 6.11 1.44
N ARG A 245 -3.12 4.86 1.75
CA ARG A 245 -1.84 4.50 2.36
C ARG A 245 -0.68 4.89 1.46
N TYR A 246 -0.76 4.55 0.17
CA TYR A 246 0.33 4.83 -0.76
C TYR A 246 0.50 6.34 -0.99
N LYS A 247 -0.60 7.09 -1.18
CA LYS A 247 -0.52 8.56 -1.26
C LYS A 247 0.10 9.17 0.02
N HIS A 248 -0.12 8.58 1.20
CA HIS A 248 0.46 9.06 2.45
C HIS A 248 1.97 8.78 2.48
N GLU A 249 2.38 7.61 2.03
CA GLU A 249 3.80 7.24 1.90
C GLU A 249 4.54 8.22 0.97
N LEU A 250 3.98 8.50 -0.22
CA LEU A 250 4.51 9.53 -1.11
C LEU A 250 4.59 10.90 -0.43
N ASN A 251 3.58 11.28 0.36
CA ASN A 251 3.53 12.56 1.05
C ASN A 251 4.44 12.66 2.29
N THR A 252 5.13 11.59 2.66
CA THR A 252 6.01 11.54 3.84
C THR A 252 7.44 11.11 3.52
N GLY A 253 7.71 10.71 2.26
CA GLY A 253 9.04 10.39 1.75
C GLY A 253 9.99 11.59 1.70
N GLU A 254 11.27 11.32 1.48
CA GLU A 254 12.33 12.36 1.48
C GLU A 254 12.06 13.51 0.52
N SER A 255 11.56 13.22 -0.68
CA SER A 255 11.19 14.23 -1.70
C SER A 255 9.99 15.10 -1.31
N ALA A 256 9.19 14.66 -0.35
CA ALA A 256 7.99 15.34 0.13
C ALA A 256 8.24 16.24 1.35
N GLN A 257 9.29 15.98 2.13
CA GLN A 257 9.61 16.73 3.36
C GLN A 257 9.93 18.21 3.09
N GLU A 258 10.44 18.52 1.90
CA GLU A 258 10.76 19.89 1.50
C GLU A 258 9.59 20.62 0.82
N ASN A 259 8.44 19.96 0.61
CA ASN A 259 7.30 20.54 -0.11
C ASN A 259 6.27 21.15 0.87
N PRO A 260 6.22 22.49 1.02
CA PRO A 260 5.30 23.15 1.95
C PRO A 260 3.83 23.11 1.50
N PHE A 261 3.55 22.66 0.29
CA PHE A 261 2.20 22.53 -0.26
C PHE A 261 1.65 21.11 -0.20
N ILE A 262 2.35 20.20 0.49
CA ILE A 262 1.93 18.81 0.52
C ILE A 262 0.68 18.62 1.39
N GLU A 263 -0.33 17.99 0.82
CA GLU A 263 -1.57 17.72 1.56
C GLU A 263 -1.32 16.66 2.63
N GLN A 264 -1.62 16.98 3.89
CA GLN A 264 -1.77 15.96 4.91
C GLN A 264 -3.03 15.15 4.59
N ILE A 265 -2.84 13.87 4.31
CA ILE A 265 -3.96 12.95 4.08
C ILE A 265 -4.09 11.98 5.24
N THR A 266 -5.34 11.65 5.57
CA THR A 266 -5.63 10.59 6.53
C THR A 266 -5.68 9.26 5.79
N VAL A 267 -4.88 8.29 6.23
CA VAL A 267 -4.99 6.91 5.73
C VAL A 267 -6.37 6.37 6.11
N TYR A 268 -7.07 5.80 5.14
CA TYR A 268 -8.41 5.24 5.34
C TYR A 268 -8.40 4.16 6.44
N SER A 269 -9.49 4.11 7.21
CA SER A 269 -9.71 3.08 8.20
C SER A 269 -11.18 2.68 8.23
N ASN A 270 -11.45 1.40 8.41
CA ASN A 270 -12.80 0.84 8.59
C ASN A 270 -12.99 0.12 9.93
N ILE A 271 -12.10 0.37 10.89
CA ILE A 271 -12.15 -0.25 12.21
C ILE A 271 -12.95 0.65 13.15
N ASP A 272 -14.13 0.19 13.55
CA ASP A 272 -14.91 0.84 14.60
C ASP A 272 -14.21 0.69 15.95
N ASN A 273 -14.23 1.75 16.76
CA ASN A 273 -13.55 1.83 18.05
C ASN A 273 -12.02 1.61 18.00
N GLY A 274 -11.39 1.80 16.84
CA GLY A 274 -9.93 1.69 16.66
C GLY A 274 -9.45 2.33 15.37
N ILE A 275 -8.25 1.95 14.92
CA ILE A 275 -7.72 2.38 13.62
C ILE A 275 -7.11 1.19 12.86
N GLY A 276 -6.85 1.40 11.57
CA GLY A 276 -6.26 0.40 10.69
C GLY A 276 -7.29 -0.19 9.72
N ILE A 277 -7.10 -1.43 9.29
CA ILE A 277 -7.81 -2.01 8.16
C ILE A 277 -8.20 -3.46 8.41
N PHE A 278 -9.43 -3.78 7.99
CA PHE A 278 -9.85 -5.13 7.65
C PHE A 278 -10.38 -5.13 6.21
N ALA A 279 -9.65 -5.73 5.27
CA ALA A 279 -9.99 -5.62 3.85
C ALA A 279 -9.82 -6.93 3.08
N GLY A 280 -10.80 -7.23 2.24
CA GLY A 280 -10.84 -8.40 1.39
C GLY A 280 -10.29 -8.12 0.00
N TYR A 281 -9.58 -9.09 -0.56
CA TYR A 281 -9.11 -9.05 -1.93
C TYR A 281 -8.98 -10.47 -2.48
N ASN A 282 -8.87 -10.58 -3.80
CA ASN A 282 -8.54 -11.84 -4.45
C ASN A 282 -7.60 -11.53 -5.60
N TYR A 283 -6.83 -12.51 -6.05
CA TYR A 283 -5.87 -12.29 -7.11
C TYR A 283 -5.64 -13.51 -7.97
N TYR A 284 -5.10 -13.25 -9.15
CA TYR A 284 -4.54 -14.23 -10.06
C TYR A 284 -3.10 -13.83 -10.37
N THR A 285 -2.20 -14.79 -10.27
CA THR A 285 -0.79 -14.62 -10.64
C THR A 285 -0.56 -15.31 -11.97
N THR A 286 0.02 -14.59 -12.93
CA THR A 286 0.36 -15.15 -14.23
C THR A 286 1.42 -16.24 -14.09
N PRO A 287 1.53 -17.15 -15.07
CA PRO A 287 2.78 -17.87 -15.28
C PRO A 287 3.94 -16.90 -15.50
N GLU A 288 5.15 -17.41 -15.34
CA GLU A 288 6.38 -16.69 -15.65
C GLU A 288 6.43 -16.40 -17.17
N LEU A 289 6.69 -15.13 -17.53
CA LEU A 289 6.74 -14.59 -18.90
C LEU A 289 8.14 -14.09 -19.28
#